data_AF-A0A2N5KFF5-F1
#
_entry.id   AF-A0A2N5KFF5-F1
#
_cell.length_a   1.000
_cell.length_b   1.000
_cell.length_c   1.000
_cell.angle_alpha   90.00
_cell.angle_beta   90.00
_cell.angle_gamma   90.00
#
_symmetry.space_group_name_H-M   'P 1'
#
loop_
_entity.id
_entity.type
_entity.pdbx_description
1 polymer ?
#
loop_
_entity_poly.entity_id
_entity_poly.type
_entity_poly.pdbx_seq_one_letter_code
_entity_poly.pdbx_strand_id
1 'polypeptide(L)'
;MYPGPRADGPSRAHRPARCVLVVVGSLSRASRGQLRRLAEEHGAVPVPVDRPGAMEEAVCAAREMLREGRHAAVSSPEDRGGADAGAVVEALAGVVKRLSEEGLFDALVLTGGDTAVGVARGLGASGIRLLGEVGAGIPVGTLVGPRPYTVVTKAGGFGEDGTLVNVLQALSRCGED
;
A
#
# COMPACT_ATOMS: atom_id res chain seq x y z
N MET A 1 -6.43 -16.70 -33.93
CA MET A 1 -5.44 -16.69 -32.84
C MET A 1 -5.10 -15.25 -32.53
N TYR A 2 -5.53 -14.73 -31.38
CA TYR A 2 -5.14 -13.40 -30.92
C TYR A 2 -3.79 -13.56 -30.18
N PRO A 3 -2.68 -13.00 -30.68
CA PRO A 3 -1.43 -13.00 -29.93
C PRO A 3 -1.63 -12.01 -28.78
N GLY A 4 -1.79 -12.52 -27.56
CA GLY A 4 -1.88 -11.68 -26.36
C GLY A 4 -0.75 -10.64 -26.30
N PRO A 5 -0.93 -9.55 -25.54
CA PRO A 5 0.04 -8.46 -25.50
C PRO A 5 1.42 -9.01 -25.13
N ARG A 6 2.38 -8.87 -26.05
CA ARG A 6 3.78 -9.21 -25.81
C ARG A 6 4.34 -8.23 -24.80
N ALA A 7 4.80 -8.75 -23.66
CA ALA A 7 5.59 -7.99 -22.70
C ALA A 7 7.02 -7.83 -23.25
N ASP A 8 7.19 -7.01 -24.29
CA ASP A 8 8.50 -6.66 -24.82
C ASP A 8 9.00 -5.38 -24.16
N GLY A 9 9.83 -5.54 -23.12
CA GLY A 9 10.63 -4.50 -22.52
C GLY A 9 11.51 -5.09 -21.43
N PRO A 10 12.79 -4.68 -21.30
CA PRO A 10 13.66 -5.20 -20.25
C PRO A 10 12.99 -4.98 -18.89
N SER A 11 12.94 -6.05 -18.09
CA SER A 11 12.65 -6.01 -16.67
C SER A 11 13.52 -4.91 -16.06
N ARG A 12 12.92 -3.75 -15.84
CA ARG A 12 13.58 -2.68 -15.10
C ARG A 12 13.57 -3.19 -13.67
N ALA A 13 14.69 -3.80 -13.28
CA ALA A 13 14.93 -4.25 -11.92
C ALA A 13 14.37 -3.20 -10.97
N HIS A 14 13.50 -3.64 -10.06
CA HIS A 14 12.97 -2.76 -9.04
C HIS A 14 14.16 -2.07 -8.37
N ARG A 15 14.07 -0.75 -8.19
CA ARG A 15 14.99 -0.11 -7.24
C ARG A 15 14.46 -0.40 -5.85
N PRO A 16 15.34 -0.57 -4.85
CA PRO A 16 14.90 -0.82 -3.49
C PRO A 16 14.15 0.43 -3.02
N ALA A 17 12.93 0.22 -2.54
CA ALA A 17 12.11 1.32 -2.06
C ALA A 17 12.72 1.84 -0.74
N ARG A 18 13.01 3.15 -0.68
CA ARG A 18 13.55 3.74 0.56
C ARG A 18 12.44 3.90 1.59
N CYS A 19 11.31 4.44 1.15
CA CYS A 19 10.13 4.63 1.97
C CYS A 19 8.95 3.90 1.35
N VAL A 20 8.25 3.11 2.17
CA VAL A 20 7.09 2.31 1.76
C VAL A 20 5.91 2.76 2.60
N LEU A 21 4.79 3.02 1.93
CA LEU A 21 3.53 3.33 2.59
C LEU A 21 2.59 2.12 2.49
N VAL A 22 2.24 1.56 3.64
CA VAL A 22 1.31 0.43 3.75
C VAL A 22 -0.10 0.95 4.03
N VAL A 23 -1.08 0.55 3.23
CA VAL A 23 -2.47 0.98 3.33
C VAL A 23 -3.37 -0.23 3.58
N VAL A 24 -3.98 -0.29 4.75
CA VAL A 24 -4.79 -1.44 5.20
C VAL A 24 -6.27 -1.06 5.32
N GLY A 25 -7.05 -1.31 4.26
CA GLY A 25 -8.49 -1.08 4.30
C GLY A 25 -9.33 -2.29 4.70
N SER A 26 -8.71 -3.47 4.83
CA SER A 26 -9.41 -4.71 5.20
C SER A 26 -9.73 -4.81 6.70
N LEU A 27 -10.94 -5.31 7.01
CA LEU A 27 -11.36 -5.68 8.37
C LEU A 27 -11.00 -7.12 8.76
N SER A 28 -10.37 -7.88 7.87
CA SER A 28 -10.05 -9.28 8.15
C SER A 28 -9.05 -9.41 9.31
N ARG A 29 -9.24 -10.46 10.13
CA ARG A 29 -8.33 -10.79 11.23
C ARG A 29 -6.89 -10.96 10.76
N ALA A 30 -6.69 -11.55 9.57
CA ALA A 30 -5.38 -11.72 8.96
C ALA A 30 -4.68 -10.37 8.71
N SER A 31 -5.33 -9.42 8.04
CA SER A 31 -4.73 -8.10 7.78
C SER A 31 -4.43 -7.33 9.07
N ARG A 32 -5.26 -7.50 10.12
CA ARG A 32 -5.03 -6.88 11.43
C ARG A 32 -3.84 -7.47 12.17
N GLY A 33 -3.73 -8.80 12.20
CA GLY A 33 -2.57 -9.48 12.77
C GLY A 33 -1.27 -9.10 12.06
N GLN A 34 -1.30 -9.11 10.72
CA GLN A 34 -0.17 -8.70 9.90
C GLN A 34 0.25 -7.24 10.13
N LEU A 35 -0.71 -6.32 10.29
CA LEU A 35 -0.43 -4.91 10.55
C LEU A 35 0.20 -4.69 11.94
N ARG A 36 -0.30 -5.37 12.97
CA ARG A 36 0.27 -5.29 14.33
C ARG A 36 1.71 -5.78 14.33
N ARG A 37 1.97 -6.92 13.70
CA ARG A 37 3.31 -7.47 13.58
C ARG A 37 4.26 -6.57 12.78
N LEU A 38 3.77 -5.96 11.69
CA LEU A 38 4.54 -4.96 10.93
C LEU A 38 4.91 -3.75 11.79
N ALA A 39 3.99 -3.27 12.62
CA ALA A 39 4.22 -2.14 13.52
C ALA A 39 5.28 -2.46 14.58
N GLU A 40 5.23 -3.65 15.16
CA GLU A 40 6.18 -4.14 16.16
C GLU A 40 7.58 -4.32 15.58
N GLU A 41 7.71 -4.90 14.38
CA GLU A 41 9.00 -5.27 13.81
C GLU A 41 9.68 -4.16 13.00
N HIS A 42 8.89 -3.34 12.30
CA HIS A 42 9.41 -2.32 11.38
C HIS A 42 9.04 -0.88 11.77
N GLY A 43 8.41 -0.72 12.94
CA GLY A 43 8.06 0.57 13.50
C GLY A 43 7.02 1.33 12.68
N ALA A 44 6.26 0.64 11.81
CA ALA A 44 5.18 1.23 11.02
C ALA A 44 3.98 1.51 11.93
N VAL A 45 3.78 2.75 12.36
CA VAL A 45 2.70 3.11 13.30
C VAL A 45 1.37 3.10 12.53
N PRO A 46 0.42 2.19 12.85
CA PRO A 46 -0.86 2.16 12.19
C PRO A 46 -1.72 3.34 12.67
N VAL A 47 -2.06 4.25 11.76
CA VAL A 47 -2.99 5.34 12.08
C VAL A 47 -4.38 5.02 11.52
N PRO A 48 -5.39 4.83 12.37
CA PRO A 48 -6.76 4.57 11.92
C PRO A 48 -7.40 5.85 11.37
N VAL A 49 -8.12 5.73 10.26
CA VAL A 49 -8.94 6.81 9.70
C VAL A 49 -10.40 6.54 10.02
N ASP A 50 -10.84 6.90 11.23
CA ASP A 50 -12.12 6.51 11.84
C ASP A 50 -13.09 7.65 12.14
N ARG A 51 -12.62 8.89 12.06
CA ARG A 51 -13.41 10.07 12.45
C ARG A 51 -13.03 11.30 11.61
N PRO A 52 -13.88 12.33 11.58
CA PRO A 52 -13.52 13.62 11.01
C PRO A 52 -12.23 14.17 11.67
N GLY A 53 -11.26 14.59 10.85
CA GLY A 53 -9.94 15.03 11.30
C GLY A 53 -8.88 13.91 11.39
N ALA A 54 -9.28 12.63 11.43
CA ALA A 54 -8.31 11.53 11.44
C ALA A 54 -7.46 11.45 10.16
N MET A 55 -7.97 11.96 9.04
CA MET A 55 -7.19 12.06 7.81
C MET A 55 -5.97 12.97 8.00
N GLU A 56 -6.17 14.19 8.52
CA GLU A 56 -5.07 15.12 8.83
C GLU A 56 -4.11 14.54 9.87
N GLU A 57 -4.63 13.90 10.93
CA GLU A 57 -3.81 13.23 11.94
C GLU A 57 -2.94 12.11 11.30
N ALA A 58 -3.54 11.29 10.43
CA ALA A 58 -2.84 10.23 9.69
C ALA A 58 -1.80 10.78 8.70
N VAL A 59 -2.11 11.88 8.01
CA VAL A 59 -1.15 12.56 7.14
C VAL A 59 0.03 13.06 7.96
N CYS A 60 -0.20 13.75 9.07
CA CYS A 60 0.87 14.29 9.92
C CYS A 60 1.78 13.18 10.44
N ALA A 61 1.21 12.15 11.07
CA ALA A 61 1.99 11.05 11.65
C ALA A 61 2.76 10.25 10.58
N ALA A 62 2.12 9.89 9.45
CA ALA A 62 2.81 9.18 8.38
C ALA A 62 3.90 10.04 7.72
N ARG A 63 3.66 11.34 7.56
CA ARG A 63 4.62 12.29 7.00
C ARG A 63 5.89 12.39 7.82
N GLU A 64 5.78 12.49 9.14
CA GLU A 64 6.94 12.57 10.04
C GLU A 64 7.82 11.33 9.86
N MET A 65 7.23 10.15 9.91
CA MET A 65 7.96 8.89 9.73
C MET A 65 8.62 8.76 8.36
N LEU A 66 7.89 9.08 7.28
CA LEU A 66 8.41 8.97 5.93
C LEU A 66 9.57 9.96 5.68
N ARG A 67 9.55 11.13 6.33
CA ARG A 67 10.66 12.11 6.28
C ARG A 67 11.90 11.64 7.03
N GLU A 68 11.73 10.86 8.08
CA GLU A 68 12.84 10.19 8.78
C GLU A 68 13.45 9.03 7.96
N GLY A 69 12.92 8.73 6.77
CA GLY A 69 13.36 7.61 5.95
C GLY A 69 12.80 6.26 6.42
N ARG A 70 11.73 6.27 7.24
CA ARG A 70 11.08 5.07 7.77
C ARG A 70 9.85 4.71 6.96
N HIS A 71 9.35 3.50 7.14
CA HIS A 71 8.09 3.05 6.56
C HIS A 71 6.90 3.50 7.42
N ALA A 72 5.75 3.73 6.80
CA ALA A 72 4.52 4.14 7.50
C ALA A 72 3.34 3.24 7.14
N ALA A 73 2.37 3.11 8.05
CA ALA A 73 1.14 2.37 7.80
C ALA A 73 -0.11 3.18 8.15
N VAL A 74 -1.08 3.20 7.25
CA VAL A 74 -2.38 3.83 7.47
C VAL A 74 -3.46 2.79 7.31
N SER A 75 -4.47 2.81 8.17
CA SER A 75 -5.46 1.74 8.21
C SER A 75 -6.88 2.25 8.38
N SER A 76 -7.82 1.46 7.88
CA SER A 76 -9.24 1.62 8.20
C SER A 76 -9.51 1.31 9.68
N PRO A 77 -10.64 1.79 10.23
CA PRO A 77 -11.05 1.49 11.62
C PRO A 77 -11.22 -0.02 11.82
N GLU A 78 -10.98 -0.53 13.04
CA GLU A 78 -11.19 -1.96 13.38
C GLU A 78 -12.67 -2.33 13.41
N ASP A 79 -13.53 -1.41 13.81
CA ASP A 79 -14.98 -1.52 13.72
C ASP A 79 -15.49 -0.38 12.85
N ARG A 80 -16.29 -0.71 11.82
CA ARG A 80 -16.90 0.30 10.98
C ARG A 80 -18.14 0.89 11.63
N GLY A 81 -18.79 0.25 12.60
CA GLY A 81 -19.89 0.86 13.38
C GLY A 81 -21.02 1.51 12.56
N GLY A 82 -21.19 1.14 11.28
CA GLY A 82 -22.11 1.78 10.32
C GLY A 82 -21.50 2.83 9.37
N ALA A 83 -20.20 3.12 9.48
CA ALA A 83 -19.46 3.97 8.56
C ALA A 83 -19.45 3.41 7.13
N ASP A 84 -19.69 4.28 6.16
CA ASP A 84 -19.70 3.94 4.76
C ASP A 84 -18.32 3.44 4.30
N ALA A 85 -18.31 2.27 3.65
CA ALA A 85 -17.10 1.67 3.10
C ALA A 85 -16.44 2.57 2.05
N GLY A 86 -17.24 3.30 1.27
CA GLY A 86 -16.76 4.28 0.29
C GLY A 86 -16.01 5.42 0.97
N ALA A 87 -16.63 6.07 1.96
CA ALA A 87 -16.02 7.16 2.71
C ALA A 87 -14.67 6.78 3.35
N VAL A 88 -14.53 5.57 3.89
CA VAL A 88 -13.25 5.10 4.45
C VAL A 88 -12.19 4.97 3.35
N VAL A 89 -12.55 4.42 2.19
CA VAL A 89 -11.63 4.30 1.05
C VAL A 89 -11.23 5.67 0.50
N GLU A 90 -12.17 6.61 0.42
CA GLU A 90 -11.90 7.99 0.02
C GLU A 90 -10.94 8.68 0.98
N ALA A 91 -11.13 8.51 2.29
CA ALA A 91 -10.26 9.08 3.29
C ALA A 91 -8.84 8.49 3.20
N LEU A 92 -8.70 7.16 3.07
CA LEU A 92 -7.41 6.51 2.84
C LEU A 92 -6.74 7.00 1.55
N ALA A 93 -7.49 7.13 0.46
CA ALA A 93 -6.98 7.68 -0.79
C ALA A 93 -6.54 9.14 -0.65
N GLY A 94 -7.25 9.94 0.14
CA GLY A 94 -6.89 11.31 0.50
C GLY A 94 -5.54 11.40 1.22
N VAL A 95 -5.32 10.55 2.22
CA VAL A 95 -4.02 10.46 2.92
C VAL A 95 -2.90 10.13 1.94
N VAL A 96 -3.07 9.08 1.13
CA VAL A 96 -2.05 8.64 0.16
C VAL A 96 -1.76 9.73 -0.86
N LYS A 97 -2.78 10.43 -1.36
CA LYS A 97 -2.62 11.52 -2.33
C LYS A 97 -1.79 12.66 -1.75
N ARG A 98 -2.07 13.10 -0.52
CA ARG A 98 -1.33 14.19 0.14
C ARG A 98 0.15 13.82 0.35
N LEU A 99 0.42 12.63 0.86
CA LEU A 99 1.79 12.12 1.04
C LEU A 99 2.52 11.93 -0.30
N SER A 100 1.78 11.52 -1.34
CA SER A 100 2.28 11.41 -2.71
C SER A 100 2.67 12.78 -3.23
N GLU A 101 1.83 13.81 -3.12
CA GLU A 101 2.13 15.16 -3.61
C GLU A 101 3.46 15.71 -3.06
N GLU A 102 3.81 15.35 -1.82
CA GLU A 102 5.08 15.68 -1.18
C GLU A 102 6.28 14.78 -1.56
N GLY A 103 6.03 13.67 -2.26
CA GLY A 103 7.08 12.75 -2.73
C GLY A 103 7.72 11.92 -1.61
N LEU A 104 6.96 11.56 -0.58
CA LEU A 104 7.49 10.98 0.66
C LEU A 104 7.66 9.45 0.63
N PHE A 105 7.18 8.76 -0.39
CA PHE A 105 7.31 7.30 -0.53
C PHE A 105 7.54 6.91 -1.98
N ASP A 106 8.13 5.74 -2.18
CA ASP A 106 8.47 5.20 -3.51
C ASP A 106 7.62 3.98 -3.87
N ALA A 107 7.05 3.30 -2.87
CA ALA A 107 6.25 2.11 -3.03
C ALA A 107 5.01 2.08 -2.12
N LEU A 108 3.99 1.38 -2.58
CA LEU A 108 2.72 1.19 -1.90
C LEU A 108 2.46 -0.30 -1.66
N VAL A 109 1.97 -0.63 -0.47
CA VAL A 109 1.38 -1.94 -0.19
C VAL A 109 -0.10 -1.72 0.11
N LEU A 110 -0.99 -2.22 -0.74
CA LEU A 110 -2.43 -2.00 -0.63
C LEU A 110 -3.13 -3.31 -0.25
N THR A 111 -3.85 -3.31 0.88
CA THR A 111 -4.61 -4.49 1.32
C THR A 111 -6.12 -4.26 1.24
N GLY A 112 -6.80 -5.15 0.52
CA GLY A 112 -8.21 -5.03 0.15
C GLY A 112 -8.42 -4.53 -1.28
N GLY A 113 -9.38 -5.14 -1.99
CA GLY A 113 -9.66 -4.82 -3.40
C GLY A 113 -10.17 -3.39 -3.59
N ASP A 114 -11.19 -3.00 -2.84
CA ASP A 114 -11.77 -1.65 -2.91
C ASP A 114 -10.75 -0.57 -2.56
N THR A 115 -9.89 -0.85 -1.57
CA THR A 115 -8.80 0.04 -1.18
C THR A 115 -7.76 0.18 -2.28
N ALA A 116 -7.35 -0.93 -2.90
CA ALA A 116 -6.41 -0.88 -4.02
C ALA A 116 -6.95 -0.05 -5.19
N VAL A 117 -8.21 -0.27 -5.56
CA VAL A 117 -8.88 0.48 -6.63
C VAL A 117 -9.05 1.96 -6.27
N GLY A 118 -9.54 2.25 -5.07
CA GLY A 118 -9.80 3.63 -4.62
C GLY A 118 -8.53 4.45 -4.50
N VAL A 119 -7.47 3.89 -3.92
CA VAL A 119 -6.16 4.57 -3.82
C VAL A 119 -5.55 4.78 -5.21
N ALA A 120 -5.56 3.76 -6.08
CA ALA A 120 -5.04 3.89 -7.43
C ALA A 120 -5.75 5.01 -8.21
N ARG A 121 -7.10 5.04 -8.17
CA ARG A 121 -7.90 6.11 -8.78
C ARG A 121 -7.63 7.47 -8.15
N GLY A 122 -7.49 7.55 -6.83
CA GLY A 122 -7.16 8.79 -6.11
C GLY A 122 -5.80 9.38 -6.51
N LEU A 123 -4.85 8.54 -6.93
CA LEU A 123 -3.57 8.94 -7.50
C LEU A 123 -3.61 9.22 -9.02
N GLY A 124 -4.79 9.15 -9.64
CA GLY A 124 -4.98 9.33 -11.07
C GLY A 124 -4.49 8.17 -11.93
N ALA A 125 -4.28 6.99 -11.33
CA ALA A 125 -3.90 5.79 -12.08
C ALA A 125 -5.13 5.13 -12.74
N SER A 126 -4.95 4.64 -13.96
CA SER A 126 -5.95 3.89 -14.71
C SER A 126 -5.86 2.38 -14.50
N GLY A 127 -4.77 1.90 -13.88
CA GLY A 127 -4.57 0.50 -13.58
C GLY A 127 -3.20 0.19 -13.00
N ILE A 128 -2.89 -1.11 -12.92
CA ILE A 128 -1.62 -1.65 -12.44
C ILE A 128 -1.05 -2.53 -13.56
N ARG A 129 0.15 -2.22 -14.03
CA ARG A 129 0.91 -3.12 -14.90
C ARG A 129 1.62 -4.13 -14.02
N LEU A 130 1.17 -5.38 -14.07
CA LEU A 130 1.75 -6.47 -13.31
C LEU A 130 3.18 -6.75 -13.76
N LEU A 131 4.05 -6.98 -12.79
CA LEU A 131 5.45 -7.37 -12.99
C LEU A 131 5.74 -8.78 -12.49
N GLY A 132 4.93 -9.28 -11.55
CA GLY A 132 5.05 -10.62 -11.00
C GLY A 132 4.33 -10.71 -9.66
N GLU A 133 4.84 -11.55 -8.77
CA GLU A 133 4.36 -11.70 -7.39
C GLU A 133 5.55 -11.70 -6.42
N VAL A 134 5.40 -11.05 -5.26
CA VAL A 134 6.41 -11.10 -4.17
C VAL A 134 6.22 -12.32 -3.25
N GLY A 135 5.09 -13.00 -3.39
CA GLY A 135 4.73 -14.24 -2.72
C GLY A 135 3.44 -14.77 -3.34
N ALA A 136 3.16 -16.06 -3.19
CA ALA A 136 1.99 -16.69 -3.82
C ALA A 136 0.72 -15.89 -3.52
N GLY A 137 0.02 -15.38 -4.54
CA GLY A 137 -1.21 -14.60 -4.36
C GLY A 137 -1.00 -13.15 -3.90
N ILE A 138 0.23 -12.63 -4.00
CA ILE A 138 0.62 -11.26 -3.63
C ILE A 138 1.28 -10.59 -4.84
N PRO A 139 0.49 -10.09 -5.80
CA PRO A 139 1.00 -9.46 -7.00
C PRO A 139 1.75 -8.16 -6.71
N VAL A 140 2.83 -7.95 -7.48
CA VAL A 140 3.60 -6.71 -7.55
C VAL A 140 3.52 -6.13 -8.97
N GLY A 141 3.43 -4.82 -9.05
CA GLY A 141 3.33 -4.12 -10.32
C GLY A 141 3.73 -2.66 -10.22
N THR A 142 3.45 -1.92 -11.29
CA THR A 142 3.64 -0.47 -11.36
C THR A 142 2.30 0.20 -11.68
N LEU A 143 1.97 1.27 -10.97
CA LEU A 143 0.81 2.09 -11.31
C LEU A 143 0.95 2.66 -12.72
N VAL A 144 -0.13 2.60 -13.50
CA VAL A 144 -0.24 3.24 -14.81
C VAL A 144 -0.95 4.57 -14.60
N GLY A 145 -0.18 5.65 -14.52
CA GLY A 145 -0.70 6.98 -14.22
C GLY A 145 0.40 8.05 -14.12
N PRO A 146 0.08 9.24 -13.58
CA PRO A 146 1.01 10.36 -13.46
C PRO A 146 2.27 10.03 -12.65
N ARG A 147 2.14 9.14 -11.67
CA ARG A 147 3.22 8.69 -10.79
C ARG A 147 3.31 7.16 -10.83
N PRO A 148 4.33 6.58 -11.47
CA PRO A 148 4.46 5.14 -11.65
C PRO A 148 5.01 4.46 -10.40
N TYR A 149 4.26 4.53 -9.29
CA TYR A 149 4.65 3.87 -8.04
C TYR A 149 4.73 2.36 -8.21
N THR A 150 5.73 1.77 -7.57
CA THR A 150 5.70 0.35 -7.24
C THR A 150 4.51 0.08 -6.34
N VAL A 151 3.71 -0.92 -6.69
CA VAL A 151 2.55 -1.31 -5.89
C VAL A 151 2.53 -2.81 -5.68
N VAL A 152 2.34 -3.22 -4.44
CA VAL A 152 1.98 -4.58 -4.06
C VAL A 152 0.53 -4.56 -3.64
N THR A 153 -0.27 -5.49 -4.14
CA THR A 153 -1.67 -5.65 -3.69
C THR A 153 -1.88 -6.99 -3.04
N LYS A 154 -2.72 -7.02 -2.00
CA LYS A 154 -3.06 -8.25 -1.27
C LYS A 154 -4.55 -8.28 -0.98
N ALA A 155 -5.19 -9.43 -1.20
CA ALA A 155 -6.53 -9.65 -0.71
C ALA A 155 -6.56 -9.59 0.83
N GLY A 156 -7.65 -9.08 1.41
CA GLY A 156 -7.74 -8.83 2.85
C GLY A 156 -7.41 -10.06 3.70
N GLY A 157 -8.16 -11.15 3.49
CA GLY A 157 -8.01 -12.39 4.27
C GLY A 157 -6.83 -13.28 3.88
N PHE A 158 -5.92 -12.81 3.04
CA PHE A 158 -4.86 -13.64 2.46
C PHE A 158 -3.50 -13.44 3.14
N GLY A 159 -2.68 -14.50 3.13
CA GLY A 159 -1.34 -14.54 3.70
C GLY A 159 -1.28 -15.01 5.16
N GLU A 160 -0.07 -15.30 5.62
CA GLU A 160 0.25 -15.65 7.01
C GLU A 160 0.58 -14.39 7.82
N ASP A 161 0.79 -14.53 9.12
CA ASP A 161 1.04 -13.38 10.02
C ASP A 161 2.26 -12.54 9.60
N GLY A 162 3.29 -13.18 9.05
CA GLY A 162 4.51 -12.51 8.57
C GLY A 162 4.39 -11.89 7.17
N THR A 163 3.25 -11.99 6.50
CA THR A 163 3.15 -11.61 5.08
C THR A 163 3.47 -10.14 4.82
N LEU A 164 2.94 -9.19 5.60
CA LEU A 164 3.23 -7.77 5.37
C LEU A 164 4.69 -7.41 5.67
N VAL A 165 5.29 -8.08 6.66
CA VAL A 165 6.72 -7.96 6.98
C VAL A 165 7.57 -8.43 5.79
N ASN A 166 7.27 -9.63 5.26
CA ASN A 166 7.99 -10.19 4.13
C ASN A 166 7.88 -9.31 2.87
N VAL A 167 6.68 -8.76 2.60
CA VAL A 167 6.45 -7.83 1.50
C VAL A 167 7.29 -6.57 1.66
N LEU A 168 7.30 -5.97 2.86
CA LEU A 168 8.09 -4.78 3.14
C LEU A 168 9.57 -5.05 2.91
N GLN A 169 10.09 -6.17 3.42
CA GLN A 169 11.48 -6.57 3.24
C GLN A 169 11.82 -6.80 1.76
N ALA A 170 10.96 -7.46 0.99
CA ALA A 170 11.15 -7.69 -0.43
C ALA A 170 11.24 -6.36 -1.21
N LEU A 171 10.39 -5.38 -0.87
CA LEU A 171 10.42 -4.05 -1.50
C LEU A 171 11.66 -3.24 -1.12
N SER A 172 12.13 -3.35 0.12
CA SER A 172 13.31 -2.62 0.60
C SER A 172 14.64 -3.26 0.17
N ARG A 173 14.67 -4.57 -0.14
CA ARG A 173 15.89 -5.31 -0.53
C ARG A 173 16.11 -5.45 -2.04
N CYS A 174 15.16 -5.05 -2.87
CA CYS A 174 15.25 -5.22 -4.32
C CYS A 174 16.24 -4.21 -4.93
N GLY A 175 17.52 -4.34 -4.64
CA GLY A 175 18.65 -3.55 -5.16
C GLY A 175 20.00 -4.25 -5.03
N GLU A 176 20.02 -5.49 -4.54
CA GLU A 176 21.19 -6.35 -4.47
C GLU A 176 20.85 -7.64 -5.22
N ASP A 177 21.05 -7.62 -6.54
CA ASP A 177 21.33 -8.78 -7.41
C ASP A 177 21.83 -8.28 -8.77
#